data_AF-A0A815CQU3-F1
#
_entry.id   AF-A0A815CQU3-F1
#
_cell.length_a   1.000
_cell.length_b   1.000
_cell.length_c   1.000
_cell.angle_alpha   90.00
_cell.angle_beta   90.00
_cell.angle_gamma   90.00
#
_symmetry.space_group_name_H-M   'P 1'
#
loop_
_entity.id
_entity.type
_entity.pdbx_description
1 polymer ?
#
loop_
_entity_poly.entity_id
_entity_poly.type
_entity_poly.pdbx_seq_one_letter_code
_entity_poly.pdbx_strand_id
1 'polypeptide(L)'
;MIKPPESNLEQSKIVYRSQQNIKSNQRSQCSVSRLICIQLLILLALLVLAAITIPIVVLILDNRSSPCSSTYSDTFTNGVTPTAAQCANWQQFKTSLTCSSYSKMRFYGSKDLVGVTVSDPSAVIALVVALKYNTTVTALSNGVYWRVGICGSGFEISANGFCACAANYALRPCHSNSDWGGMGSPTCSSATQTLSLYFE
;
A
#
# COMPACT_ATOMS: atom_id res chain seq x y z
N MET A 1 -21.89 -10.24 104.28
CA MET A 1 -21.42 -10.30 102.88
C MET A 1 -22.52 -9.70 102.01
N ILE A 2 -22.30 -8.50 101.47
CA ILE A 2 -23.26 -7.84 100.57
C ILE A 2 -22.98 -8.35 99.17
N LYS A 3 -23.89 -9.16 98.60
CA LYS A 3 -23.80 -9.66 97.23
C LYS A 3 -23.87 -8.45 96.28
N PRO A 4 -22.93 -8.26 95.35
CA PRO A 4 -22.95 -7.11 94.45
C PRO A 4 -24.22 -7.11 93.59
N PRO A 5 -24.79 -5.94 93.25
CA PRO A 5 -26.06 -5.85 92.54
C PRO A 5 -25.93 -6.40 91.11
N GLU A 6 -26.73 -7.41 90.79
CA GLU A 6 -26.75 -8.14 89.50
C GLU A 6 -26.99 -7.23 88.27
N SER A 7 -27.49 -6.01 88.46
CA SER A 7 -27.74 -5.04 87.39
C SER A 7 -26.48 -4.55 86.67
N ASN A 8 -25.33 -4.51 87.35
CA ASN A 8 -24.09 -4.00 86.76
C ASN A 8 -23.44 -5.01 85.79
N LEU A 9 -23.71 -6.31 86.00
CA LEU A 9 -23.20 -7.37 85.15
C LEU A 9 -23.93 -7.42 83.80
N GLU A 10 -25.24 -7.25 83.77
CA GLU A 10 -26.00 -7.22 82.50
C GLU A 10 -25.68 -5.99 81.65
N GLN A 11 -25.50 -4.81 82.25
CA GLN A 11 -25.06 -3.63 81.51
C GLN A 11 -23.68 -3.83 80.86
N SER A 12 -22.74 -4.46 81.56
CA SER A 12 -21.42 -4.78 81.00
C SER A 12 -21.48 -5.76 79.81
N LYS A 13 -22.38 -6.74 79.83
CA LYS A 13 -22.57 -7.67 78.70
C LYS A 13 -23.16 -6.99 77.47
N ILE A 14 -24.08 -6.04 77.66
CA ILE A 14 -24.67 -5.28 76.55
C ILE A 14 -23.61 -4.41 75.87
N VAL A 15 -22.77 -3.72 76.65
CA VAL A 15 -21.65 -2.91 76.14
C VAL A 15 -20.64 -3.79 75.41
N TYR A 16 -20.32 -4.98 75.94
CA TYR A 16 -19.41 -5.90 75.27
C TYR A 16 -19.97 -6.41 73.93
N ARG A 17 -21.26 -6.78 73.88
CA ARG A 17 -21.92 -7.23 72.65
C ARG A 17 -22.00 -6.13 71.59
N SER A 18 -22.27 -4.88 71.99
CA SER A 18 -22.30 -3.76 71.04
C SER A 18 -20.92 -3.48 70.45
N GLN A 19 -19.85 -3.52 71.25
CA GLN A 19 -18.48 -3.35 70.75
C GLN A 19 -18.04 -4.46 69.79
N GLN A 20 -18.47 -5.71 70.01
CA GLN A 20 -18.17 -6.81 69.09
C GLN A 20 -18.90 -6.65 67.74
N ASN A 21 -20.17 -6.22 67.75
CA ASN A 21 -20.92 -5.94 66.52
C ASN A 21 -20.33 -4.79 65.69
N ILE A 22 -19.77 -3.77 66.33
CA ILE A 22 -19.10 -2.66 65.63
C ILE A 22 -17.81 -3.17 64.95
N LYS A 23 -17.01 -3.99 65.65
CA LYS A 23 -15.78 -4.56 65.08
C LYS A 23 -16.05 -5.51 63.91
N SER A 24 -17.11 -6.31 63.96
CA SER A 24 -17.49 -7.20 62.85
C SER A 24 -17.98 -6.41 61.63
N ASN A 25 -18.78 -5.37 61.84
CA ASN A 25 -19.26 -4.50 60.77
C ASN A 25 -18.10 -3.75 60.08
N GLN A 26 -17.15 -3.20 60.85
CA GLN A 26 -15.96 -2.55 60.27
C GLN A 26 -15.07 -3.51 59.47
N ARG A 27 -14.88 -4.76 59.91
CA ARG A 27 -14.13 -5.77 59.13
C ARG A 27 -14.84 -6.08 57.80
N SER A 28 -16.16 -6.18 57.81
CA SER A 28 -16.95 -6.42 56.58
C SER A 28 -16.84 -5.27 55.58
N GLN A 29 -16.91 -4.02 56.06
CA GLN A 29 -16.77 -2.83 55.20
C GLN A 29 -15.35 -2.68 54.62
N CYS A 30 -14.30 -2.98 55.40
CA CYS A 30 -12.93 -3.01 54.87
C CYS A 30 -12.74 -4.09 53.80
N SER A 31 -13.40 -5.24 53.93
CA SER A 31 -13.32 -6.33 52.95
C SER A 31 -14.01 -5.97 51.64
N VAL A 32 -15.19 -5.35 51.70
CA VAL A 32 -15.95 -4.91 50.51
C VAL A 32 -15.22 -3.77 49.78
N SER A 33 -14.66 -2.81 50.52
CA SER A 33 -13.87 -1.72 49.94
C SER A 33 -12.62 -2.22 49.21
N ARG A 34 -11.93 -3.23 49.76
CA ARG A 34 -10.80 -3.89 49.08
C ARG A 34 -11.24 -4.60 47.80
N LEU A 35 -12.37 -5.30 47.83
CA LEU A 35 -12.89 -6.03 46.67
C LEU A 35 -13.27 -5.09 45.53
N ILE A 36 -13.94 -3.97 45.83
CA ILE A 36 -14.30 -2.93 44.86
C ILE A 36 -13.04 -2.29 44.26
N CYS A 37 -12.02 -2.01 45.09
CA CYS A 37 -10.76 -1.44 44.63
C CYS A 37 -10.00 -2.38 43.68
N ILE A 38 -9.96 -3.69 44.00
CA ILE A 38 -9.36 -4.71 43.12
C ILE A 38 -10.14 -4.82 41.80
N GLN A 39 -11.48 -4.83 41.85
CA GLN A 39 -12.33 -4.91 40.66
C GLN A 39 -12.10 -3.70 39.72
N LEU A 40 -12.00 -2.50 40.28
CA LEU A 40 -11.72 -1.27 39.53
C LEU A 40 -10.33 -1.28 38.89
N LEU A 41 -9.31 -1.78 39.60
CA LEU A 41 -7.95 -1.90 39.06
C LEU A 41 -7.87 -2.92 37.93
N ILE A 42 -8.57 -4.06 38.04
CA ILE A 42 -8.64 -5.06 36.96
C ILE A 42 -9.34 -4.48 35.73
N LEU A 43 -10.47 -3.78 35.92
CA LEU A 43 -11.21 -3.17 34.81
C LEU A 43 -10.37 -2.09 34.11
N LEU A 44 -9.65 -1.26 34.87
CA LEU A 44 -8.74 -0.25 34.32
C LEU A 44 -7.60 -0.91 33.54
N ALA A 45 -6.99 -1.98 34.06
CA ALA A 45 -5.93 -2.71 33.38
C ALA A 45 -6.41 -3.35 32.06
N LEU A 46 -7.63 -3.90 32.03
CA LEU A 46 -8.24 -4.45 30.82
C LEU A 46 -8.52 -3.35 29.78
N LEU A 47 -9.01 -2.19 30.20
CA LEU A 47 -9.24 -1.05 29.31
C LEU A 47 -7.93 -0.51 28.71
N VAL A 48 -6.86 -0.41 29.51
CA VAL A 48 -5.53 0.01 29.05
C VAL A 48 -4.94 -1.03 28.08
N LEU A 49 -5.05 -2.32 28.39
CA LEU A 49 -4.58 -3.39 27.51
C LEU A 49 -5.32 -3.38 26.16
N ALA A 50 -6.64 -3.19 26.17
CA ALA A 50 -7.45 -3.05 24.96
C ALA A 50 -7.06 -1.79 24.16
N ALA A 51 -6.89 -0.64 24.81
CA ALA A 51 -6.51 0.61 24.15
C ALA A 51 -5.13 0.57 23.48
N ILE A 52 -4.21 -0.25 23.99
CA ILE A 52 -2.87 -0.44 23.39
C ILE A 52 -2.90 -1.48 22.27
N THR A 53 -3.62 -2.59 22.46
CA THR A 53 -3.60 -3.71 21.49
C THR A 53 -4.41 -3.43 20.23
N ILE A 54 -5.54 -2.72 20.33
CA ILE A 54 -6.39 -2.40 19.17
C ILE A 54 -5.64 -1.59 18.08
N PRO A 55 -4.96 -0.47 18.36
CA PRO A 55 -4.24 0.29 17.33
C PRO A 55 -3.04 -0.49 16.75
N ILE A 56 -2.38 -1.31 17.57
CA ILE A 56 -1.28 -2.17 17.10
C ILE A 56 -1.80 -3.25 16.14
N VAL A 57 -2.94 -3.87 16.43
CA VAL A 57 -3.57 -4.86 15.55
C VAL A 57 -4.07 -4.20 14.25
N VAL A 58 -4.62 -2.97 14.30
CA VAL A 58 -5.01 -2.22 13.10
C VAL A 58 -3.78 -1.91 12.21
N LEU A 59 -2.66 -1.50 12.80
CA LEU A 59 -1.39 -1.29 12.08
C LEU A 59 -0.84 -2.57 11.44
N ILE A 60 -1.07 -3.74 12.04
CA ILE A 60 -0.61 -5.03 11.50
C ILE A 60 -1.59 -5.57 10.43
N LEU A 61 -2.87 -5.26 10.51
CA LEU A 61 -3.90 -5.72 9.56
C LEU A 61 -4.03 -4.82 8.32
N ASP A 62 -3.61 -3.56 8.37
CA ASP A 62 -3.53 -2.67 7.20
C ASP A 62 -2.25 -2.89 6.36
N ASN A 63 -1.80 -4.13 6.25
CA ASN A 63 -0.80 -4.52 5.24
C ASN A 63 -1.41 -4.62 3.83
N ARG A 64 -2.41 -3.80 3.50
CA ARG A 64 -2.84 -3.64 2.12
C ARG A 64 -1.66 -3.04 1.38
N SER A 65 -0.92 -3.87 0.64
CA SER A 65 -0.05 -3.39 -0.43
C SER A 65 -0.90 -2.41 -1.23
N SER A 66 -0.53 -1.12 -1.26
CA SER A 66 -1.11 -0.20 -2.22
C SER A 66 -1.10 -0.89 -3.58
N PRO A 67 -2.23 -0.92 -4.32
CA PRO A 67 -2.27 -1.61 -5.59
C PRO A 67 -1.13 -1.06 -6.43
N CYS A 68 -0.23 -1.96 -6.82
CA CYS A 68 0.91 -1.58 -7.63
C CYS A 68 0.37 -0.94 -8.89
N SER A 69 0.74 0.31 -9.10
CA SER A 69 0.27 1.04 -10.26
C SER A 69 1.26 2.13 -10.61
N SER A 70 1.64 2.19 -11.88
CA SER A 70 2.49 3.25 -12.40
C SER A 70 2.07 3.59 -13.82
N THR A 71 1.98 4.88 -14.13
CA THR A 71 1.59 5.37 -15.45
C THR A 71 2.60 6.38 -15.96
N TYR A 72 3.08 6.15 -17.18
CA TYR A 72 3.70 7.17 -18.00
C TYR A 72 2.66 7.71 -18.99
N SER A 73 2.65 9.02 -19.20
CA SER A 73 1.84 9.63 -20.26
C SER A 73 2.40 10.99 -20.65
N ASP A 74 2.74 11.17 -21.93
CA ASP A 74 3.15 12.46 -22.51
C ASP A 74 2.57 12.63 -23.92
N THR A 75 2.38 13.88 -24.34
CA THR A 75 1.93 14.22 -25.70
C THR A 75 3.11 14.53 -26.60
N PHE A 76 3.21 13.84 -27.72
CA PHE A 76 4.22 14.06 -28.74
C PHE A 76 3.62 14.71 -29.99
N THR A 77 4.36 15.63 -30.57
CA THR A 77 3.92 16.43 -31.72
C THR A 77 4.58 15.92 -33.00
N ASN A 78 3.80 15.79 -34.08
CA ASN A 78 4.31 15.39 -35.38
C ASN A 78 5.44 16.33 -35.85
N GLY A 79 6.52 15.76 -36.39
CA GLY A 79 7.67 16.51 -36.89
C GLY A 79 8.54 17.16 -35.80
N VAL A 80 8.25 16.92 -34.52
CA VAL A 80 9.00 17.49 -33.39
C VAL A 80 9.74 16.37 -32.65
N THR A 81 11.05 16.56 -32.47
CA THR A 81 11.88 15.69 -31.62
C THR A 81 11.41 15.76 -30.16
N PRO A 82 11.39 14.64 -29.41
CA PRO A 82 11.10 14.66 -27.98
C PRO A 82 11.92 15.71 -27.22
N THR A 83 11.23 16.48 -26.38
CA THR A 83 11.82 17.47 -25.50
C THR A 83 12.61 16.82 -24.38
N ALA A 84 13.57 17.56 -23.80
CA ALA A 84 14.31 17.12 -22.63
C ALA A 84 13.38 16.79 -21.44
N ALA A 85 12.26 17.51 -21.30
CA ALA A 85 11.26 17.26 -20.27
C ALA A 85 10.57 15.89 -20.45
N GLN A 86 10.14 15.55 -21.68
CA GLN A 86 9.54 14.24 -21.97
C GLN A 86 10.53 13.09 -21.69
N CYS A 87 11.79 13.27 -22.06
CA CYS A 87 12.81 12.29 -21.72
C CYS A 87 13.02 12.17 -20.20
N ALA A 88 13.07 13.29 -19.46
CA ALA A 88 13.19 13.27 -18.00
C ALA A 88 12.00 12.58 -17.32
N ASN A 89 10.77 12.88 -17.75
CA ASN A 89 9.55 12.22 -17.29
C ASN A 89 9.62 10.70 -17.51
N TRP A 90 10.12 10.27 -18.67
CA TRP A 90 10.31 8.85 -18.97
C TRP A 90 11.34 8.19 -18.07
N GLN A 91 12.47 8.84 -17.81
CA GLN A 91 13.49 8.30 -16.89
C GLN A 91 12.93 8.18 -15.47
N GLN A 92 12.19 9.18 -14.99
CA GLN A 92 11.52 9.14 -13.68
C GLN A 92 10.48 8.02 -13.60
N PHE A 93 9.70 7.82 -14.66
CA PHE A 93 8.76 6.70 -14.72
C PHE A 93 9.48 5.36 -14.59
N LYS A 94 10.55 5.11 -15.37
CA LYS A 94 11.29 3.85 -15.30
C LYS A 94 11.87 3.59 -13.91
N THR A 95 12.39 4.61 -13.22
CA THR A 95 12.90 4.46 -11.84
C THR A 95 11.79 4.24 -10.81
N SER A 96 10.57 4.70 -11.07
CA SER A 96 9.40 4.49 -10.21
C SER A 96 8.87 3.05 -10.20
N LEU A 97 9.33 2.20 -11.14
CA LEU A 97 8.88 0.80 -11.26
C LEU A 97 9.47 -0.08 -10.14
N THR A 98 9.06 0.14 -8.89
CA THR A 98 9.63 -0.53 -7.71
C THR A 98 8.85 -1.74 -7.24
N CYS A 99 7.59 -1.87 -7.64
CA CYS A 99 6.77 -2.99 -7.22
C CYS A 99 7.17 -4.30 -7.91
N SER A 100 7.16 -5.40 -7.15
CA SER A 100 7.42 -6.76 -7.62
C SER A 100 6.16 -7.54 -8.03
N SER A 101 4.96 -7.00 -7.77
CA SER A 101 3.69 -7.66 -8.05
C SER A 101 2.95 -7.11 -9.27
N TYR A 102 3.63 -6.37 -10.15
CA TYR A 102 3.03 -5.99 -11.44
C TYR A 102 2.66 -7.25 -12.22
N SER A 103 1.41 -7.32 -12.63
CA SER A 103 0.78 -8.47 -13.29
C SER A 103 0.22 -8.13 -14.67
N LYS A 104 0.11 -6.83 -14.97
CA LYS A 104 -0.45 -6.32 -16.21
C LYS A 104 0.32 -5.12 -16.70
N MET A 105 0.42 -5.00 -18.01
CA MET A 105 0.88 -3.80 -18.70
C MET A 105 -0.16 -3.43 -19.75
N ARG A 106 -0.44 -2.13 -19.90
CA ARG A 106 -1.33 -1.62 -20.93
C ARG A 106 -0.66 -0.46 -21.65
N PHE A 107 -0.64 -0.56 -22.97
CA PHE A 107 -0.05 0.44 -23.86
C PHE A 107 -1.19 1.05 -24.68
N TYR A 108 -1.43 2.36 -24.54
CA TYR A 108 -2.60 3.04 -25.11
C TYR A 108 -2.33 4.53 -25.31
N GLY A 109 -3.16 5.24 -26.06
CA GLY A 109 -2.96 6.67 -26.27
C GLY A 109 -4.12 7.34 -27.00
N SER A 110 -3.95 8.62 -27.36
CA SER A 110 -5.07 9.40 -27.94
C SER A 110 -5.48 8.97 -29.35
N LYS A 111 -4.68 8.12 -30.03
CA LYS A 111 -5.03 7.50 -31.32
C LYS A 111 -5.47 6.04 -31.20
N ASP A 112 -5.35 5.46 -30.03
CA ASP A 112 -5.88 4.13 -29.70
C ASP A 112 -6.20 4.09 -28.20
N LEU A 113 -7.43 4.50 -27.87
CA LEU A 113 -7.91 4.56 -26.49
C LEU A 113 -8.13 3.18 -25.88
N VAL A 114 -8.25 2.14 -26.70
CA VAL A 114 -8.36 0.76 -26.22
C VAL A 114 -6.97 0.19 -25.98
N GLY A 115 -6.03 0.42 -26.88
CA GLY A 115 -4.66 -0.03 -26.75
C GLY A 115 -4.51 -1.55 -26.70
N VAL A 116 -3.33 -2.00 -26.25
CA VAL A 116 -3.02 -3.42 -26.09
C VAL A 116 -2.62 -3.72 -24.65
N THR A 117 -3.15 -4.82 -24.13
CA THR A 117 -2.87 -5.30 -22.78
C THR A 117 -2.02 -6.56 -22.83
N VAL A 118 -0.96 -6.56 -22.03
CA VAL A 118 -0.15 -7.72 -21.68
C VAL A 118 -0.60 -8.17 -20.31
N SER A 119 -1.09 -9.40 -20.22
CA SER A 119 -1.63 -10.00 -18.99
C SER A 119 -0.89 -11.27 -18.57
N ASP A 120 0.20 -11.61 -19.27
CA ASP A 120 1.12 -12.67 -18.84
C ASP A 120 2.06 -12.09 -17.77
N PRO A 121 1.97 -12.52 -16.49
CA PRO A 121 2.76 -11.94 -15.42
C PRO A 121 4.27 -12.08 -15.64
N SER A 122 4.71 -13.17 -16.28
CA SER A 122 6.14 -13.38 -16.55
C SER A 122 6.67 -12.38 -17.59
N ALA A 123 5.87 -12.11 -18.64
CA ALA A 123 6.18 -11.09 -19.63
C ALA A 123 6.17 -9.68 -19.02
N VAL A 124 5.17 -9.36 -18.20
CA VAL A 124 5.06 -8.06 -17.53
C VAL A 124 6.28 -7.80 -16.63
N ILE A 125 6.64 -8.75 -15.78
CA ILE A 125 7.81 -8.60 -14.89
C ILE A 125 9.09 -8.46 -15.70
N ALA A 126 9.27 -9.25 -16.76
CA ALA A 126 10.44 -9.14 -17.63
C ALA A 126 10.55 -7.74 -18.28
N LEU A 127 9.44 -7.19 -18.77
CA LEU A 127 9.39 -5.84 -19.35
C LEU A 127 9.64 -4.74 -18.31
N VAL A 128 9.07 -4.86 -17.11
CA VAL A 128 9.31 -3.92 -15.98
C VAL A 128 10.79 -3.89 -15.60
N VAL A 129 11.39 -5.06 -15.39
CA VAL A 129 12.81 -5.19 -15.03
C VAL A 129 13.68 -4.59 -16.14
N ALA A 130 13.37 -4.90 -17.41
CA ALA A 130 14.10 -4.37 -18.55
C ALA A 130 14.05 -2.84 -18.63
N LEU A 131 12.86 -2.25 -18.46
CA LEU A 131 12.68 -0.80 -18.44
C LEU A 131 13.44 -0.16 -17.28
N LYS A 132 13.27 -0.67 -16.06
CA LYS A 132 13.88 -0.10 -14.86
C LYS A 132 15.41 -0.09 -14.91
N TYR A 133 15.98 -1.23 -15.30
CA TYR A 133 17.43 -1.43 -15.27
C TYR A 133 18.10 -1.15 -16.60
N ASN A 134 17.36 -0.64 -17.59
CA ASN A 134 17.87 -0.38 -18.94
C ASN A 134 18.55 -1.64 -19.52
N THR A 135 17.87 -2.79 -19.45
CA THR A 135 18.32 -4.03 -20.09
C THR A 135 17.43 -4.37 -21.27
N THR A 136 17.92 -5.26 -22.15
CA THR A 136 17.18 -5.68 -23.34
C THR A 136 16.39 -6.93 -23.04
N VAL A 137 15.14 -7.00 -23.50
CA VAL A 137 14.32 -8.21 -23.41
C VAL A 137 13.41 -8.35 -24.63
N THR A 138 13.08 -9.59 -24.96
CA THR A 138 11.93 -9.93 -25.81
C THR A 138 11.00 -10.82 -25.00
N ALA A 139 9.74 -10.44 -24.87
CA ALA A 139 8.70 -11.21 -24.19
C ALA A 139 7.54 -11.46 -25.15
N LEU A 140 6.98 -12.66 -25.15
CA LEU A 140 5.80 -13.00 -25.94
C LEU A 140 4.58 -12.97 -25.04
N SER A 141 3.52 -12.28 -25.46
CA SER A 141 2.23 -12.33 -24.77
C SER A 141 1.09 -12.16 -25.78
N ASN A 142 0.08 -13.02 -25.71
CA ASN A 142 -1.09 -13.00 -26.60
C ASN A 142 -0.71 -12.98 -28.11
N GLY A 143 0.37 -13.68 -28.49
CA GLY A 143 0.87 -13.71 -29.88
C GLY A 143 1.61 -12.45 -30.34
N VAL A 144 1.84 -11.48 -29.45
CA VAL A 144 2.58 -10.25 -29.72
C VAL A 144 3.97 -10.30 -29.07
N TYR A 145 5.00 -10.05 -29.87
CA TYR A 145 6.37 -9.89 -29.35
C TYR A 145 6.56 -8.47 -28.84
N TRP A 146 6.78 -8.36 -27.54
CA TRP A 146 7.13 -7.12 -26.85
C TRP A 146 8.63 -7.04 -26.67
N ARG A 147 9.20 -5.87 -26.95
CA ARG A 147 10.63 -5.64 -26.83
C ARG A 147 10.91 -4.39 -26.04
N VAL A 148 11.94 -4.48 -25.19
CA VAL A 148 12.58 -3.32 -24.55
C VAL A 148 14.05 -3.37 -24.92
N GLY A 149 14.64 -2.23 -25.24
CA GLY A 149 16.05 -2.15 -25.58
C GLY A 149 16.48 -0.79 -26.10
N ILE A 150 17.77 -0.66 -26.42
CA ILE A 150 18.35 0.58 -26.95
C ILE A 150 17.91 0.79 -28.41
N CYS A 151 17.37 1.97 -28.71
CA CYS A 151 17.09 2.46 -30.05
C CYS A 151 17.56 3.91 -30.21
N GLY A 152 18.65 4.11 -30.96
CA GLY A 152 19.32 5.40 -31.04
C GLY A 152 19.86 5.84 -29.68
N SER A 153 19.48 7.03 -29.23
CA SER A 153 19.95 7.65 -27.97
C SER A 153 19.18 7.20 -26.72
N GLY A 154 18.15 6.37 -26.83
CA GLY A 154 17.25 6.05 -25.72
C GLY A 154 16.76 4.62 -25.72
N PHE A 155 16.01 4.26 -24.67
CA PHE A 155 15.31 2.98 -24.60
C PHE A 155 13.92 3.08 -25.22
N GLU A 156 13.61 2.11 -26.07
CA GLU A 156 12.31 1.87 -26.67
C GLU A 156 11.59 0.76 -25.91
N ILE A 157 10.26 0.88 -25.80
CA ILE A 157 9.36 -0.27 -25.66
C ILE A 157 8.43 -0.35 -26.87
N SER A 158 8.26 -1.54 -27.44
CA SER A 158 7.48 -1.72 -28.66
C SER A 158 6.85 -3.11 -28.80
N ALA A 159 5.86 -3.19 -29.70
CA ALA A 159 5.14 -4.41 -30.08
C ALA A 159 5.35 -4.75 -31.56
N ASN A 160 5.67 -6.01 -31.85
CA ASN A 160 5.84 -6.58 -33.20
C ASN A 160 6.80 -5.77 -34.10
N GLY A 161 7.88 -5.30 -33.52
CA GLY A 161 8.94 -4.54 -34.17
C GLY A 161 9.94 -4.10 -33.11
N PHE A 162 11.09 -3.60 -33.52
CA PHE A 162 12.03 -2.96 -32.61
C PHE A 162 12.92 -1.99 -33.36
N CYS A 163 13.04 -0.77 -32.85
CA CYS A 163 13.80 0.31 -33.49
C CYS A 163 13.48 0.47 -34.98
N ALA A 164 12.19 0.31 -35.31
CA ALA A 164 11.69 0.30 -36.67
C ALA A 164 10.33 0.99 -36.74
N CYS A 165 10.00 1.54 -37.90
CA CYS A 165 8.73 2.20 -38.18
C CYS A 165 7.56 1.21 -38.32
N ALA A 166 7.88 -0.07 -38.55
CA ALA A 166 6.91 -1.15 -38.75
C ALA A 166 6.35 -1.72 -37.44
N ALA A 167 6.83 -1.27 -36.28
CA ALA A 167 6.22 -1.65 -35.00
C ALA A 167 4.77 -1.16 -34.94
N ASN A 168 3.87 -1.97 -34.39
CA ASN A 168 2.45 -1.61 -34.25
C ASN A 168 2.24 -0.58 -33.13
N TYR A 169 3.08 -0.68 -32.10
CA TYR A 169 3.14 0.21 -30.96
C TYR A 169 4.60 0.45 -30.64
N ALA A 170 4.99 1.70 -30.41
CA ALA A 170 6.32 2.03 -29.94
C ALA A 170 6.29 3.31 -29.11
N LEU A 171 7.18 3.39 -28.12
CA LEU A 171 7.37 4.56 -27.27
C LEU A 171 8.86 4.80 -27.09
N ARG A 172 9.34 5.96 -27.54
CA ARG A 172 10.75 6.37 -27.50
C ARG A 172 10.89 7.82 -27.00
N PRO A 173 10.64 8.12 -25.71
CA PRO A 173 10.60 9.50 -25.21
C PRO A 173 11.95 10.22 -25.19
N CYS A 174 13.04 9.48 -25.37
CA CYS A 174 14.41 10.00 -25.41
C CYS A 174 15.06 9.82 -26.79
N HIS A 175 14.26 9.71 -27.86
CA HIS A 175 14.80 9.58 -29.21
C HIS A 175 15.38 10.91 -29.71
N SER A 176 16.38 10.84 -30.58
CA SER A 176 17.11 12.02 -31.07
C SER A 176 16.44 12.71 -32.26
N ASN A 177 15.37 12.13 -32.81
CA ASN A 177 14.60 12.68 -33.93
C ASN A 177 13.09 12.63 -33.64
N SER A 178 12.27 12.99 -34.62
CA SER A 178 10.80 13.03 -34.51
C SER A 178 10.10 11.66 -34.58
N ASP A 179 10.84 10.54 -34.68
CA ASP A 179 10.26 9.19 -34.76
C ASP A 179 10.07 8.58 -33.37
N TRP A 180 9.36 9.30 -32.50
CA TRP A 180 9.17 8.98 -31.09
C TRP A 180 8.23 7.81 -30.81
N GLY A 181 7.62 7.22 -31.84
CA GLY A 181 6.72 6.08 -31.73
C GLY A 181 5.30 6.38 -32.20
N GLY A 182 4.33 5.65 -31.66
CA GLY A 182 2.92 5.75 -32.05
C GLY A 182 2.06 4.61 -31.48
N MET A 183 0.74 4.82 -31.47
CA MET A 183 -0.26 3.81 -31.11
C MET A 183 -1.08 3.40 -32.33
N GLY A 184 -1.17 2.10 -32.59
CA GLY A 184 -2.09 1.52 -33.58
C GLY A 184 -1.93 2.03 -35.01
N SER A 185 -0.79 2.65 -35.33
CA SER A 185 -0.49 3.30 -36.62
C SER A 185 1.04 3.38 -36.80
N PRO A 186 1.56 3.82 -37.97
CA PRO A 186 3.00 3.90 -38.19
C PRO A 186 3.71 4.64 -37.06
N THR A 187 4.81 4.05 -36.58
CA THR A 187 5.55 4.53 -35.40
C THR A 187 6.68 5.51 -35.74
N CYS A 188 6.74 5.95 -37.01
CA CYS A 188 7.62 7.01 -37.50
C CYS A 188 6.77 8.05 -38.23
N SER A 189 7.20 9.31 -38.19
CA SER A 189 6.40 10.45 -38.70
C SER A 189 4.96 10.43 -38.20
N SER A 190 4.75 9.92 -36.98
CA SER A 190 3.41 9.66 -36.46
C SER A 190 2.65 10.95 -36.19
N ALA A 191 1.33 10.93 -36.35
CA ALA A 191 0.49 12.10 -36.08
C ALA A 191 0.58 12.49 -34.60
N THR A 192 0.40 13.78 -34.29
CA THR A 192 0.39 14.28 -32.90
C THR A 192 -0.57 13.47 -32.05
N GLN A 193 -0.05 12.90 -30.95
CA GLN A 193 -0.81 12.05 -30.06
C GLN A 193 -0.19 11.96 -28.66
N THR A 194 -1.01 11.57 -27.70
CA THR A 194 -0.57 11.20 -26.35
C THR A 194 -0.19 9.73 -26.36
N LEU A 195 0.99 9.41 -25.85
CA LEU A 195 1.43 8.04 -25.66
C LEU A 195 1.45 7.70 -24.16
N SER A 196 0.78 6.62 -23.78
CA SER A 196 0.64 6.20 -22.40
C SER A 196 1.03 4.73 -22.19
N LEU A 197 1.70 4.46 -21.08
CA LEU A 197 2.10 3.13 -20.65
C LEU A 197 1.73 2.95 -19.18
N TYR A 198 0.95 1.92 -18.88
CA TYR A 198 0.43 1.64 -17.54
C TYR A 198 0.88 0.25 -17.08
N PHE A 199 1.24 0.12 -15.82
CA PHE A 199 1.46 -1.16 -15.13
C PHE A 199 0.54 -1.27 -13.91
N GLU A 200 0.01 -2.47 -13.66
CA GLU A 200 -0.67 -2.85 -12.40
C GLU A 200 -0.32 -4.26 -11.91
#